data_AF-A0A814XZ45-F1
#
_entry.id   AF-A0A814XZ45-F1
#
_cell.length_a   1.000
_cell.length_b   1.000
_cell.length_c   1.000
_cell.angle_alpha   90.00
_cell.angle_beta   90.00
_cell.angle_gamma   90.00
#
_symmetry.space_group_name_H-M   'P 1'
#
loop_
_entity.id
_entity.type
_entity.pdbx_description
1 polymer ?
#
loop_
_entity_poly.entity_id
_entity_poly.type
_entity_poly.pdbx_seq_one_letter_code
_entity_poly.pdbx_strand_id
1 'polypeptide(L)'
;MSELQISQILLILLGKGSEMLEFLTNYFLSKVITNLQMWASESDVIRETADLFVTLSMKKDSSLIIIKNDLFWTLANNVITNQMPIQLINEEYKRLLIKGITCTCLNNSSDEYRLHFDRSIFQILNQRLHSIVESIHTLIEQIKLNTNNKIHCTNALQTFYSENVLSQISTLINSYCGLIEGGSRCSSEQITYLFEHSQQTLQDILDLFDFYHNYCDQVQIILELFSLYAEHVLIYLNQNHTNIFYKYILRLLQIFTKCNYGKKTKEINADEDFNSHIYTLLNCLNHLLAKDFIDFSNENSTNTDVNVGDVVLYGLIICLPLIQLDNLLKIPSISICYYKLASSLCEQHSDCIFRLLNPDQYSIFLSTIKLGLDNYDNEICKMCLETIQNLTLYTIKQQKLNQTNEKIKYLEHFLDYLLQEIVITTTTLSDLFDTLAGTIYTLICAYPNQFYHILGQMKQYDENLSIIIDKLANDTGQKPDYNRKAKISFTVKFESFVTNLRRIMKK
;
A
#
# COMPACT_ATOMS: atom_id res chain seq x y z
N MET A 1 1.17 26.05 -29.17
CA MET A 1 -0.07 26.11 -29.96
C MET A 1 0.28 26.10 -31.43
N SER A 2 0.22 24.91 -32.03
CA SER A 2 0.16 24.73 -33.48
C SER A 2 -0.92 23.67 -33.66
N GLU A 3 -2.15 24.12 -33.92
CA GLU A 3 -3.28 23.24 -34.17
C GLU A 3 -2.93 22.34 -35.36
N LEU A 4 -2.79 21.04 -35.10
CA LEU A 4 -2.76 20.03 -36.15
C LEU A 4 -4.06 20.18 -36.95
N GLN A 5 -3.97 20.69 -38.18
CA GLN A 5 -5.07 20.71 -39.13
C GLN A 5 -5.39 19.26 -39.52
N ILE A 6 -6.18 18.59 -38.69
CA ILE A 6 -6.83 17.33 -39.03
C ILE A 6 -7.79 17.64 -40.18
N SER A 7 -7.70 16.86 -41.28
CA SER A 7 -8.58 16.98 -42.44
C SER A 7 -10.04 17.10 -42.01
N GLN A 8 -10.79 18.08 -42.55
CA GLN A 8 -12.22 18.26 -42.28
C GLN A 8 -13.04 16.97 -42.52
N ILE A 9 -12.59 16.12 -43.46
CA ILE A 9 -13.21 14.83 -43.74
C ILE A 9 -13.02 13.87 -42.56
N LEU A 10 -11.83 13.83 -41.96
CA LEU A 10 -11.56 13.03 -40.76
C LEU A 10 -12.33 13.57 -39.54
N LEU A 11 -12.55 14.88 -39.45
CA LEU A 11 -13.38 15.46 -38.39
C LEU A 11 -14.88 15.16 -38.57
N ILE A 12 -15.38 15.09 -39.80
CA ILE A 12 -16.77 14.69 -40.08
C ILE A 12 -16.97 13.18 -39.85
N LEU A 13 -15.98 12.37 -40.23
CA LEU A 13 -16.04 10.91 -40.11
C LEU A 13 -15.68 10.38 -38.72
N LEU A 14 -14.75 11.01 -38.00
CA LEU A 14 -14.24 10.53 -36.69
C LEU A 14 -14.43 11.56 -35.56
N GLY A 15 -15.13 12.66 -35.83
CA GLY A 15 -15.44 13.67 -34.82
C GLY A 15 -16.42 13.18 -33.77
N LYS A 16 -16.56 13.99 -32.71
CA LYS A 16 -17.51 13.72 -31.61
C LYS A 16 -18.94 13.62 -32.15
N GLY A 17 -19.61 12.51 -31.86
CA GLY A 17 -20.99 12.25 -32.27
C GLY A 17 -21.17 11.86 -33.74
N SER A 18 -20.11 11.43 -34.42
CA SER A 18 -20.22 10.90 -35.80
C SER A 18 -20.86 9.51 -35.82
N GLU A 19 -21.70 9.24 -36.83
CA GLU A 19 -22.32 7.92 -37.07
C GLU A 19 -21.27 6.80 -37.23
N MET A 20 -20.09 7.14 -37.76
CA MET A 20 -19.00 6.19 -37.90
C MET A 20 -18.33 5.85 -36.57
N LEU A 21 -18.26 6.78 -35.60
CA LEU A 21 -17.83 6.43 -34.23
C LEU A 21 -18.80 5.43 -33.60
N GLU A 22 -20.10 5.65 -33.75
CA GLU A 22 -21.14 4.71 -33.28
C GLU A 22 -21.02 3.35 -33.97
N PHE A 23 -20.88 3.31 -35.29
CA PHE A 23 -20.65 2.07 -36.03
C PHE A 23 -19.39 1.33 -35.57
N LEU A 24 -18.25 2.04 -35.44
CA LEU A 24 -16.98 1.43 -35.02
C LEU A 24 -17.05 0.90 -33.59
N THR A 25 -17.62 1.66 -32.65
CA THR A 25 -17.77 1.20 -31.26
C THR A 25 -18.65 -0.04 -31.17
N ASN A 26 -19.77 -0.08 -31.88
CA ASN A 26 -20.63 -1.26 -31.95
C ASN A 26 -19.95 -2.45 -32.64
N TYR A 27 -19.18 -2.21 -33.70
CA TYR A 27 -18.38 -3.24 -34.35
C TYR A 27 -17.34 -3.83 -33.39
N PHE A 28 -16.57 -3.00 -32.69
CA PHE A 28 -15.59 -3.49 -31.73
C PHE A 28 -16.23 -4.19 -30.53
N LEU A 29 -17.37 -3.72 -30.03
CA LEU A 29 -18.12 -4.41 -28.98
C LEU A 29 -18.57 -5.80 -29.45
N SER A 30 -19.11 -5.89 -30.67
CA SER A 30 -19.48 -7.19 -31.25
C SER A 30 -18.27 -8.11 -31.40
N LYS A 31 -17.12 -7.54 -31.79
CA LYS A 31 -15.87 -8.30 -31.92
C LYS A 31 -15.39 -8.83 -30.56
N VAL A 32 -15.46 -8.03 -29.51
CA VAL A 32 -15.15 -8.44 -28.12
C VAL A 32 -16.03 -9.62 -27.73
N ILE A 33 -17.34 -9.53 -27.94
CA ILE A 33 -18.27 -10.61 -27.60
C ILE A 33 -17.95 -11.90 -28.38
N THR A 34 -17.74 -11.80 -29.70
CA THR A 34 -17.40 -12.97 -30.51
C THR A 34 -16.07 -13.60 -30.08
N ASN A 35 -15.10 -12.79 -29.71
CA ASN A 35 -13.80 -13.29 -29.25
C ASN A 35 -13.94 -14.02 -27.91
N LEU A 36 -14.68 -13.46 -26.95
CA LEU A 36 -14.94 -14.08 -25.65
C LEU A 36 -15.74 -15.39 -25.77
N GLN A 37 -16.61 -15.50 -26.77
CA GLN A 37 -17.41 -16.71 -27.00
C GLN A 37 -16.62 -17.83 -27.70
N MET A 38 -15.82 -17.48 -28.71
CA MET A 38 -15.17 -18.45 -29.59
C MET A 38 -13.74 -18.82 -29.16
N TRP A 39 -13.03 -17.91 -28.49
CA TRP A 39 -11.61 -18.04 -28.17
C TRP A 39 -11.36 -18.12 -26.67
N ALA A 40 -12.34 -18.59 -25.89
CA ALA A 40 -12.25 -18.71 -24.43
C ALA A 40 -11.08 -19.58 -23.94
N SER A 41 -10.48 -20.40 -24.82
CA SER A 41 -9.29 -21.21 -24.53
C SER A 41 -7.95 -20.52 -24.81
N GLU A 42 -7.93 -19.44 -25.60
CA GLU A 42 -6.68 -18.76 -26.01
C GLU A 42 -6.42 -17.54 -25.12
N SER A 43 -5.54 -17.70 -24.13
CA SER A 43 -5.27 -16.69 -23.11
C SER A 43 -4.79 -15.35 -23.68
N ASP A 44 -3.93 -15.36 -24.70
CA ASP A 44 -3.41 -14.15 -25.33
C ASP A 44 -4.49 -13.38 -26.09
N VAL A 45 -5.37 -14.07 -26.82
CA VAL A 45 -6.48 -13.45 -27.55
C VAL A 45 -7.46 -12.80 -26.58
N ILE A 46 -7.75 -13.46 -25.45
CA ILE A 46 -8.64 -12.92 -24.42
C ILE A 46 -8.02 -11.71 -23.74
N ARG A 47 -6.71 -11.74 -23.44
CA ARG A 47 -5.99 -10.60 -22.86
C ARG A 47 -6.12 -9.37 -23.75
N GLU A 48 -5.76 -9.47 -25.03
CA GLU A 48 -5.88 -8.36 -25.97
C GLU A 48 -7.34 -7.91 -26.16
N THR A 49 -8.29 -8.85 -26.11
CA THR A 49 -9.72 -8.56 -26.21
C THR A 49 -10.23 -7.79 -24.98
N ALA A 50 -9.81 -8.17 -23.78
CA ALA A 50 -10.15 -7.49 -22.54
C ALA A 50 -9.53 -6.09 -22.48
N ASP A 51 -8.26 -5.94 -22.90
CA ASP A 51 -7.58 -4.65 -22.98
C ASP A 51 -8.23 -3.71 -24.00
N LEU A 52 -8.64 -4.24 -25.16
CA LEU A 52 -9.41 -3.49 -26.15
C LEU A 52 -10.73 -2.99 -25.55
N PHE A 53 -11.44 -3.86 -24.83
CA PHE A 53 -12.70 -3.49 -24.19
C PHE A 53 -12.50 -2.40 -23.13
N VAL A 54 -11.51 -2.55 -22.23
CA VAL A 54 -11.17 -1.52 -21.24
C VAL A 54 -10.83 -0.20 -21.93
N THR A 55 -10.04 -0.23 -23.01
CA THR A 55 -9.65 0.98 -23.76
C THR A 55 -10.86 1.69 -24.38
N LEU A 56 -11.85 0.93 -24.86
CA LEU A 56 -13.12 1.48 -25.37
C LEU A 56 -13.97 2.05 -24.22
N SER A 57 -14.00 1.38 -23.08
CA SER A 57 -14.76 1.81 -21.89
C SER A 57 -14.19 3.08 -21.24
N MET A 58 -12.88 3.30 -21.32
CA MET A 58 -12.19 4.45 -20.73
C MET A 58 -12.51 5.78 -21.43
N LYS A 59 -12.86 5.73 -22.72
CA LYS A 59 -13.20 6.93 -23.49
C LYS A 59 -14.67 7.28 -23.27
N LYS A 60 -14.94 8.48 -22.71
CA LYS A 60 -16.31 8.96 -22.39
C LYS A 60 -17.27 8.94 -23.59
N ASP A 61 -16.78 9.30 -24.77
CA ASP A 61 -17.61 9.36 -25.98
C ASP A 61 -18.05 7.95 -26.42
N SER A 62 -17.21 6.92 -26.28
CA SER A 62 -17.58 5.54 -26.57
C SER A 62 -18.36 4.88 -25.44
N SER A 63 -18.11 5.21 -24.18
CA SER A 63 -18.90 4.65 -23.05
C SER A 63 -20.38 5.04 -23.13
N LEU A 64 -20.68 6.24 -23.61
CA LEU A 64 -22.05 6.72 -23.84
C LEU A 64 -22.78 5.94 -24.95
N ILE A 65 -22.04 5.39 -25.90
CA ILE A 65 -22.59 4.59 -27.01
C ILE A 65 -22.73 3.13 -26.56
N ILE A 66 -21.70 2.58 -25.93
CA ILE A 66 -21.66 1.19 -25.46
C ILE A 66 -22.83 0.88 -24.50
N ILE A 67 -23.14 1.79 -23.58
CA ILE A 67 -24.18 1.54 -22.57
C ILE A 67 -25.60 1.44 -23.15
N LYS A 68 -25.82 2.04 -24.32
CA LYS A 68 -27.11 2.00 -25.03
C LYS A 68 -27.34 0.67 -25.76
N ASN A 69 -26.28 -0.13 -25.91
CA ASN A 69 -26.35 -1.38 -26.65
C ASN A 69 -26.77 -2.53 -25.73
N ASP A 70 -27.83 -3.25 -26.09
CA ASP A 70 -28.31 -4.42 -25.32
C ASP A 70 -27.26 -5.54 -25.24
N LEU A 71 -26.39 -5.65 -26.25
CA LEU A 71 -25.30 -6.61 -26.28
C LEU A 71 -24.30 -6.38 -25.13
N PHE A 72 -24.11 -5.13 -24.70
CA PHE A 72 -23.28 -4.83 -23.54
C PHE A 72 -23.89 -5.38 -22.25
N TRP A 73 -25.20 -5.21 -22.04
CA TRP A 73 -25.87 -5.69 -20.83
C TRP A 73 -25.97 -7.22 -20.77
N THR A 74 -26.15 -7.88 -21.91
CA THR A 74 -26.05 -9.34 -21.99
C THR A 74 -24.64 -9.84 -21.65
N LEU A 75 -23.60 -9.17 -22.16
CA LEU A 75 -22.22 -9.47 -21.79
C LEU A 75 -21.98 -9.26 -20.29
N ALA A 76 -22.42 -8.13 -19.73
CA ALA A 76 -22.27 -7.83 -18.31
C ALA A 76 -22.91 -8.93 -17.45
N ASN A 77 -24.16 -9.29 -17.73
CA ASN A 77 -24.87 -10.35 -17.03
C ASN A 77 -24.13 -11.70 -17.13
N ASN A 78 -23.61 -12.06 -18.30
CA ASN A 78 -22.88 -13.32 -18.48
C ASN A 78 -21.57 -13.36 -17.67
N VAL A 79 -20.85 -12.22 -17.60
CA VAL A 79 -19.62 -12.09 -16.80
C VAL A 79 -19.94 -12.22 -15.31
N ILE A 80 -20.97 -11.52 -14.84
CA ILE A 80 -21.35 -11.47 -13.41
C ILE A 80 -21.94 -12.80 -12.93
N THR A 81 -22.72 -13.46 -13.78
CA THR A 81 -23.30 -14.79 -13.47
C THR A 81 -22.29 -15.92 -13.66
N ASN A 82 -21.11 -15.63 -14.22
CA ASN A 82 -20.04 -16.58 -14.51
C ASN A 82 -20.55 -17.81 -15.31
N GLN A 83 -21.36 -17.55 -16.34
CA GLN A 83 -21.91 -18.59 -17.21
C GLN A 83 -20.91 -19.04 -18.28
N MET A 84 -21.07 -20.26 -18.81
CA MET A 84 -20.30 -20.72 -19.98
C MET A 84 -20.52 -19.80 -21.18
N PRO A 85 -19.48 -19.47 -21.98
CA PRO A 85 -18.09 -19.95 -21.92
C PRO A 85 -17.16 -19.12 -21.02
N ILE A 86 -17.66 -18.05 -20.39
CA ILE A 86 -16.85 -17.10 -19.58
C ILE A 86 -16.23 -17.77 -18.36
N GLN A 87 -16.86 -18.83 -17.84
CA GLN A 87 -16.30 -19.64 -16.76
C GLN A 87 -14.88 -20.16 -17.05
N LEU A 88 -14.56 -20.46 -18.33
CA LEU A 88 -13.26 -20.99 -18.76
C LEU A 88 -12.15 -19.94 -18.80
N ILE A 89 -12.51 -18.66 -18.71
CA ILE A 89 -11.58 -17.54 -18.81
C ILE A 89 -10.79 -17.40 -17.51
N ASN A 90 -9.52 -17.01 -17.60
CA ASN A 90 -8.69 -16.74 -16.44
C ASN A 90 -9.24 -15.58 -15.59
N GLU A 91 -9.06 -15.65 -14.26
CA GLU A 91 -9.64 -14.69 -13.32
C GLU A 91 -9.14 -13.26 -13.53
N GLU A 92 -7.88 -13.09 -13.92
CA GLU A 92 -7.30 -11.78 -14.27
C GLU A 92 -8.07 -11.09 -15.41
N TYR A 93 -8.47 -11.85 -16.43
CA TYR A 93 -9.19 -11.29 -17.57
C TYR A 93 -10.66 -11.02 -17.24
N LYS A 94 -11.29 -11.83 -16.37
CA LYS A 94 -12.62 -11.53 -15.82
C LYS A 94 -12.61 -10.22 -15.05
N ARG A 95 -11.58 -9.99 -14.22
CA ARG A 95 -11.36 -8.73 -13.50
C ARG A 95 -11.24 -7.54 -14.46
N LEU A 96 -10.49 -7.67 -15.56
CA LEU A 96 -10.41 -6.63 -16.61
C LEU A 96 -11.74 -6.37 -17.30
N LEU A 97 -12.54 -7.40 -17.59
CA LEU A 97 -13.87 -7.22 -18.17
C LEU A 97 -14.80 -6.46 -17.22
N ILE A 98 -14.77 -6.80 -15.93
CA ILE A 98 -15.58 -6.11 -14.91
C ILE A 98 -15.13 -4.67 -14.75
N LYS A 99 -13.82 -4.41 -14.73
CA LYS A 99 -13.27 -3.04 -14.80
C LYS A 99 -13.83 -2.25 -15.97
N GLY A 100 -13.83 -2.84 -17.17
CA GLY A 100 -14.40 -2.23 -18.37
C GLY A 100 -15.90 -1.94 -18.23
N ILE A 101 -16.67 -2.87 -17.67
CA ILE A 101 -18.12 -2.73 -17.44
C ILE A 101 -18.39 -1.59 -16.45
N THR A 102 -17.65 -1.55 -15.34
CA THR A 102 -17.82 -0.52 -14.30
C THR A 102 -17.45 0.85 -14.83
N CYS A 103 -16.33 0.98 -15.56
CA CYS A 103 -15.98 2.23 -16.24
C CYS A 103 -17.11 2.71 -17.17
N THR A 104 -17.69 1.83 -17.99
CA THR A 104 -18.79 2.21 -18.88
C THR A 104 -20.03 2.66 -18.13
N CYS A 105 -20.40 1.98 -17.04
CA CYS A 105 -21.59 2.31 -16.28
C CYS A 105 -21.44 3.62 -15.51
N LEU A 106 -20.32 3.82 -14.83
CA LEU A 106 -20.10 4.98 -13.97
C LEU A 106 -19.80 6.25 -14.79
N ASN A 107 -19.05 6.17 -15.89
CA ASN A 107 -18.77 7.34 -16.73
C ASN A 107 -20.03 8.06 -17.24
N ASN A 108 -21.18 7.38 -17.26
CA ASN A 108 -22.44 7.92 -17.70
C ASN A 108 -23.22 8.51 -16.51
N SER A 109 -23.54 9.80 -16.57
CA SER A 109 -24.08 10.59 -15.46
C SER A 109 -25.61 10.47 -15.25
N SER A 110 -26.25 9.54 -15.93
CA SER A 110 -27.71 9.38 -15.96
C SER A 110 -28.20 8.39 -14.90
N ASP A 111 -29.15 8.82 -14.08
CA ASP A 111 -29.67 8.04 -12.94
C ASP A 111 -30.32 6.69 -13.36
N GLU A 112 -30.92 6.62 -14.55
CA GLU A 112 -31.50 5.37 -15.06
C GLU A 112 -30.47 4.25 -15.24
N TYR A 113 -29.30 4.58 -15.79
CA TYR A 113 -28.24 3.60 -16.02
C TYR A 113 -27.50 3.23 -14.74
N ARG A 114 -27.46 4.14 -13.76
CA ARG A 114 -26.98 3.84 -12.40
C ARG A 114 -27.88 2.82 -11.72
N LEU A 115 -29.19 3.05 -11.72
CA LEU A 115 -30.17 2.09 -11.19
C LEU A 115 -30.11 0.73 -11.90
N HIS A 116 -29.89 0.73 -13.22
CA HIS A 116 -29.73 -0.51 -13.97
C HIS A 116 -28.45 -1.24 -13.57
N PHE A 117 -27.33 -0.52 -13.42
CA PHE A 117 -26.07 -1.06 -12.93
C PHE A 117 -26.19 -1.64 -11.51
N ASP A 118 -26.91 -0.96 -10.62
CA ASP A 118 -27.13 -1.46 -9.26
C ASP A 118 -27.87 -2.79 -9.25
N ARG A 119 -28.96 -2.88 -10.03
CA ARG A 119 -29.80 -4.09 -10.10
C ARG A 119 -29.12 -5.24 -10.82
N SER A 120 -28.43 -4.96 -11.91
CA SER A 120 -27.82 -5.99 -12.76
C SER A 120 -26.45 -6.45 -12.28
N ILE A 121 -25.70 -5.60 -11.58
CA ILE A 121 -24.32 -5.88 -11.20
C ILE A 121 -24.17 -5.98 -9.69
N PHE A 122 -24.34 -4.86 -8.98
CA PHE A 122 -24.07 -4.81 -7.56
C PHE A 122 -24.97 -5.75 -6.75
N GLN A 123 -26.27 -5.74 -7.02
CA GLN A 123 -27.23 -6.56 -6.31
C GLN A 123 -26.98 -8.05 -6.51
N ILE A 124 -26.63 -8.48 -7.73
CA ILE A 124 -26.34 -9.90 -8.01
C ILE A 124 -25.06 -10.33 -7.30
N LEU A 125 -24.00 -9.54 -7.36
CA LEU A 125 -22.74 -9.84 -6.66
C LEU A 125 -22.92 -9.86 -5.14
N ASN A 126 -23.65 -8.87 -4.59
CA ASN A 126 -23.94 -8.79 -3.16
C ASN A 126 -24.77 -9.99 -2.70
N GLN A 127 -25.83 -10.35 -3.42
CA GLN A 127 -26.67 -11.51 -3.07
C GLN A 127 -25.89 -12.82 -3.10
N ARG A 128 -25.04 -13.03 -4.12
CA ARG A 128 -24.21 -14.23 -4.22
C ARG A 128 -23.24 -14.33 -3.05
N LEU A 129 -22.49 -13.27 -2.77
CA LEU A 129 -21.53 -13.26 -1.66
C LEU A 129 -22.23 -13.42 -0.31
N HIS A 130 -23.29 -12.65 -0.07
CA HIS A 130 -24.05 -12.70 1.17
C HIS A 130 -24.65 -14.08 1.41
N SER A 131 -25.20 -14.74 0.38
CA SER A 131 -25.75 -16.09 0.51
C SER A 131 -24.71 -17.12 0.96
N ILE A 132 -23.46 -16.98 0.49
CA ILE A 132 -22.35 -17.85 0.92
C ILE A 132 -22.03 -17.59 2.38
N VAL A 133 -21.87 -16.32 2.78
CA VAL A 133 -21.54 -15.96 4.17
C VAL A 133 -22.64 -16.35 5.14
N GLU A 134 -23.91 -16.10 4.81
CA GLU A 134 -25.05 -16.51 5.62
C GLU A 134 -25.11 -18.04 5.77
N SER A 135 -24.85 -18.79 4.69
CA SER A 135 -24.80 -20.25 4.76
C SER A 135 -23.66 -20.77 5.65
N ILE A 136 -22.50 -20.09 5.66
CA ILE A 136 -21.39 -20.42 6.55
C ILE A 136 -21.78 -20.11 8.00
N HIS A 137 -22.33 -18.94 8.28
CA HIS A 137 -22.74 -18.53 9.64
C HIS A 137 -23.81 -19.48 10.22
N THR A 138 -24.86 -19.78 9.46
CA THR A 138 -25.92 -20.70 9.89
C THR A 138 -25.37 -22.09 10.21
N LEU A 139 -24.44 -22.61 9.40
CA LEU A 139 -23.82 -23.92 9.67
C LEU A 139 -22.89 -23.88 10.90
N ILE A 140 -22.14 -22.81 11.12
CA ILE A 140 -21.33 -22.63 12.33
C ILE A 140 -22.22 -22.58 13.57
N GLU A 141 -23.34 -21.86 13.52
CA GLU A 141 -24.29 -21.80 14.63
C GLU A 141 -24.93 -23.15 14.93
N GLN A 142 -25.34 -23.90 13.89
CA GLN A 142 -25.87 -25.25 14.03
C GLN A 142 -24.87 -26.20 14.71
N ILE A 143 -23.57 -26.07 14.41
CA ILE A 143 -22.50 -26.87 15.04
C ILE A 143 -22.34 -26.55 16.52
N LYS A 144 -22.47 -25.26 16.90
CA LYS A 144 -22.38 -24.83 18.29
C LYS A 144 -23.54 -25.37 19.13
N LEU A 145 -24.73 -25.47 18.55
CA LEU A 145 -25.95 -25.90 19.25
C LEU A 145 -26.15 -27.43 19.27
N ASN A 146 -25.78 -28.15 18.22
CA ASN A 146 -26.01 -29.61 18.10
C ASN A 146 -24.75 -30.44 18.38
N THR A 147 -24.55 -30.85 19.63
CA THR A 147 -23.43 -31.71 20.04
C THR A 147 -23.51 -33.16 19.51
N ASN A 148 -24.70 -33.66 19.18
CA ASN A 148 -24.92 -35.07 18.79
C ASN A 148 -24.81 -35.36 17.28
N ASN A 149 -24.94 -34.35 16.41
CA ASN A 149 -24.88 -34.48 14.94
C ASN A 149 -23.62 -33.85 14.34
N LYS A 150 -22.51 -33.83 15.09
CA LYS A 150 -21.24 -33.23 14.66
C LYS A 150 -20.74 -33.77 13.31
N ILE A 151 -20.91 -35.06 13.04
CA ILE A 151 -20.38 -35.73 11.84
C ILE A 151 -21.04 -35.22 10.55
N HIS A 152 -22.36 -35.01 10.55
CA HIS A 152 -23.05 -34.46 9.37
C HIS A 152 -22.70 -32.99 9.14
N CYS A 153 -22.55 -32.22 10.21
CA CYS A 153 -22.20 -30.81 10.12
C CYS A 153 -20.74 -30.62 9.71
N THR A 154 -19.82 -31.51 10.09
CA THR A 154 -18.43 -31.48 9.62
C THR A 154 -18.32 -31.82 8.14
N ASN A 155 -19.14 -32.75 7.64
CA ASN A 155 -19.19 -33.06 6.21
C ASN A 155 -19.79 -31.88 5.40
N ALA A 156 -20.77 -31.17 5.96
CA ALA A 156 -21.30 -29.95 5.36
C ALA A 156 -20.30 -28.77 5.42
N LEU A 157 -19.39 -28.72 6.40
CA LEU A 157 -18.29 -27.75 6.36
C LEU A 157 -17.24 -28.11 5.31
N GLN A 158 -16.98 -29.40 5.08
CA GLN A 158 -16.06 -29.85 4.03
C GLN A 158 -16.50 -29.40 2.62
N THR A 159 -17.80 -29.20 2.37
CA THR A 159 -18.25 -28.67 1.08
C THR A 159 -17.82 -27.22 0.84
N PHE A 160 -17.70 -26.39 1.89
CA PHE A 160 -17.18 -25.02 1.75
C PHE A 160 -15.68 -24.95 1.54
N TYR A 161 -14.96 -26.01 1.89
CA TYR A 161 -13.55 -26.17 1.60
C TYR A 161 -13.30 -26.83 0.23
N SER A 162 -14.35 -27.12 -0.53
CA SER A 162 -14.20 -27.65 -1.88
C SER A 162 -13.60 -26.60 -2.82
N GLU A 163 -12.75 -27.04 -3.75
CA GLU A 163 -12.11 -26.18 -4.76
C GLU A 163 -13.13 -25.36 -5.56
N ASN A 164 -14.32 -25.91 -5.81
CA ASN A 164 -15.40 -25.21 -6.51
C ASN A 164 -15.89 -23.98 -5.75
N VAL A 165 -16.09 -24.09 -4.43
CA VAL A 165 -16.54 -22.96 -3.59
C VAL A 165 -15.43 -21.94 -3.44
N LEU A 166 -14.18 -22.38 -3.22
CA LEU A 166 -13.01 -21.51 -3.16
C LEU A 166 -12.83 -20.72 -4.47
N SER A 167 -12.94 -21.37 -5.62
CA SER A 167 -12.91 -20.73 -6.93
C SER A 167 -14.04 -19.72 -7.12
N GLN A 168 -15.27 -20.04 -6.66
CA GLN A 168 -16.39 -19.10 -6.70
C GLN A 168 -16.14 -17.87 -5.83
N ILE A 169 -15.58 -18.03 -4.63
CA ILE A 169 -15.22 -16.92 -3.75
C ILE A 169 -14.13 -16.07 -4.40
N SER A 170 -13.06 -16.69 -4.92
CA SER A 170 -12.01 -15.98 -5.67
C SER A 170 -12.60 -15.19 -6.83
N THR A 171 -13.52 -15.77 -7.61
CA THR A 171 -14.20 -15.08 -8.72
C THR A 171 -14.98 -13.86 -8.22
N LEU A 172 -15.72 -14.00 -7.12
CA LEU A 172 -16.51 -12.92 -6.54
C LEU A 172 -15.63 -11.79 -6.00
N ILE A 173 -14.57 -12.11 -5.26
CA ILE A 173 -13.68 -11.08 -4.71
C ILE A 173 -12.90 -10.38 -5.83
N ASN A 174 -12.40 -11.12 -6.84
CA ASN A 174 -11.80 -10.54 -8.04
C ASN A 174 -12.78 -9.67 -8.83
N SER A 175 -14.06 -10.01 -8.82
CA SER A 175 -15.10 -9.15 -9.39
C SER A 175 -15.17 -7.80 -8.67
N TYR A 176 -15.11 -7.79 -7.33
CA TYR A 176 -15.02 -6.54 -6.56
C TYR A 176 -13.72 -5.78 -6.83
N CYS A 177 -12.58 -6.47 -6.98
CA CYS A 177 -11.33 -5.81 -7.40
C CYS A 177 -11.52 -5.09 -8.75
N GLY A 178 -12.17 -5.76 -9.71
CA GLY A 178 -12.50 -5.17 -11.02
C GLY A 178 -13.43 -3.96 -10.91
N LEU A 179 -14.45 -4.02 -10.04
CA LEU A 179 -15.35 -2.89 -9.78
C LEU A 179 -14.56 -1.66 -9.28
N ILE A 180 -13.65 -1.86 -8.33
CA ILE A 180 -12.86 -0.76 -7.74
C ILE A 180 -11.87 -0.17 -8.74
N GLU A 181 -11.16 -1.01 -9.49
CA GLU A 181 -10.29 -0.53 -10.54
C GLU A 181 -11.04 0.25 -11.63
N GLY A 182 -12.25 -0.19 -11.99
CA GLY A 182 -13.09 0.52 -12.95
C GLY A 182 -13.58 1.86 -12.40
N GLY A 183 -13.91 1.90 -11.10
CA GLY A 183 -14.28 3.10 -10.37
C GLY A 183 -13.15 4.12 -10.24
N SER A 184 -11.88 3.69 -10.14
CA SER A 184 -10.71 4.56 -9.91
C SER A 184 -10.54 5.70 -10.93
N ARG A 185 -11.12 5.55 -12.13
CA ARG A 185 -11.03 6.50 -13.25
C ARG A 185 -12.26 7.37 -13.42
N CYS A 186 -13.22 7.24 -12.52
CA CYS A 186 -14.51 7.92 -12.53
C CYS A 186 -14.46 9.22 -11.70
N SER A 187 -15.58 9.96 -11.65
CA SER A 187 -15.63 11.17 -10.81
C SER A 187 -15.60 10.82 -9.32
N SER A 188 -15.16 11.76 -8.47
CA SER A 188 -15.10 11.58 -7.01
C SER A 188 -16.43 11.12 -6.41
N GLU A 189 -17.56 11.70 -6.86
CA GLU A 189 -18.91 11.31 -6.44
C GLU A 189 -19.24 9.83 -6.71
N GLN A 190 -18.74 9.29 -7.81
CA GLN A 190 -18.98 7.90 -8.21
C GLN A 190 -18.12 6.95 -7.40
N ILE A 191 -16.91 7.36 -7.03
CA ILE A 191 -16.03 6.60 -6.14
C ILE A 191 -16.62 6.53 -4.74
N THR A 192 -17.13 7.64 -4.20
CA THR A 192 -17.83 7.65 -2.90
C THR A 192 -19.09 6.79 -2.93
N TYR A 193 -19.84 6.84 -4.04
CA TYR A 193 -21.01 5.99 -4.26
C TYR A 193 -20.67 4.50 -4.19
N LEU A 194 -19.60 4.07 -4.87
CA LEU A 194 -19.13 2.68 -4.83
C LEU A 194 -18.79 2.24 -3.40
N PHE A 195 -18.11 3.11 -2.65
CA PHE A 195 -17.75 2.81 -1.26
C PHE A 195 -19.00 2.61 -0.39
N GLU A 196 -19.99 3.50 -0.48
CA GLU A 196 -21.23 3.40 0.28
C GLU A 196 -21.98 2.09 0.03
N HIS A 197 -22.05 1.65 -1.23
CA HIS A 197 -22.72 0.40 -1.61
C HIS A 197 -21.92 -0.85 -1.27
N SER A 198 -20.63 -0.71 -0.96
CA SER A 198 -19.73 -1.82 -0.64
C SER A 198 -19.59 -2.13 0.86
N GLN A 199 -20.14 -1.30 1.75
CA GLN A 199 -19.88 -1.40 3.21
C GLN A 199 -20.28 -2.75 3.81
N GLN A 200 -21.48 -3.25 3.50
CA GLN A 200 -21.90 -4.58 3.96
C GLN A 200 -21.03 -5.68 3.36
N THR A 201 -20.68 -5.56 2.08
CA THR A 201 -19.83 -6.52 1.37
C THR A 201 -18.44 -6.60 1.99
N LEU A 202 -17.84 -5.47 2.35
CA LEU A 202 -16.54 -5.43 3.03
C LEU A 202 -16.60 -6.14 4.40
N GLN A 203 -17.71 -6.01 5.11
CA GLN A 203 -17.94 -6.73 6.37
C GLN A 203 -18.02 -8.24 6.14
N ASP A 204 -18.81 -8.67 5.15
CA ASP A 204 -18.98 -10.07 4.77
C ASP A 204 -17.64 -10.70 4.30
N ILE A 205 -16.81 -9.94 3.57
CA ILE A 205 -15.47 -10.38 3.12
C ILE A 205 -14.51 -10.55 4.31
N LEU A 206 -14.59 -9.70 5.34
CA LEU A 206 -13.81 -9.89 6.57
C LEU A 206 -14.25 -11.13 7.35
N ASP A 207 -15.54 -11.50 7.29
CA ASP A 207 -16.03 -12.75 7.87
C ASP A 207 -15.47 -13.96 7.11
N LEU A 208 -15.43 -13.88 5.78
CA LEU A 208 -14.76 -14.89 4.94
C LEU A 208 -13.25 -14.99 5.25
N PHE A 209 -12.60 -13.87 5.54
CA PHE A 209 -11.18 -13.85 5.89
C PHE A 209 -10.89 -14.63 7.18
N ASP A 210 -11.71 -14.45 8.23
CA ASP A 210 -11.57 -15.21 9.49
C ASP A 210 -11.88 -16.70 9.26
N PHE A 211 -12.78 -17.04 8.33
CA PHE A 211 -13.09 -18.43 8.00
C PHE A 211 -12.02 -19.13 7.15
N TYR A 212 -11.51 -18.48 6.09
CA TYR A 212 -10.59 -19.04 5.10
C TYR A 212 -9.11 -18.70 5.34
N HIS A 213 -8.73 -18.28 6.55
CA HIS A 213 -7.37 -17.89 6.93
C HIS A 213 -6.24 -18.93 6.74
N ASN A 214 -6.57 -20.17 6.36
CA ASN A 214 -5.61 -21.24 6.04
C ASN A 214 -5.44 -21.47 4.54
N TYR A 215 -6.14 -20.72 3.68
CA TYR A 215 -6.03 -20.80 2.23
C TYR A 215 -5.29 -19.57 1.72
N CYS A 216 -4.02 -19.74 1.33
CA CYS A 216 -3.14 -18.65 0.92
C CYS A 216 -3.73 -17.76 -0.19
N ASP A 217 -4.34 -18.37 -1.21
CA ASP A 217 -4.96 -17.64 -2.31
C ASP A 217 -6.12 -16.74 -1.85
N GLN A 218 -6.97 -17.25 -0.94
CA GLN A 218 -8.09 -16.46 -0.42
C GLN A 218 -7.59 -15.29 0.44
N VAL A 219 -6.59 -15.55 1.28
CA VAL A 219 -5.94 -14.51 2.08
C VAL A 219 -5.34 -13.44 1.18
N GLN A 220 -4.62 -13.83 0.13
CA GLN A 220 -3.98 -12.91 -0.81
C GLN A 220 -5.00 -12.03 -1.54
N ILE A 221 -6.06 -12.62 -2.13
CA ILE A 221 -7.06 -11.86 -2.89
C ILE A 221 -7.85 -10.90 -1.98
N ILE A 222 -8.12 -11.29 -0.72
CA ILE A 222 -8.77 -10.41 0.26
C ILE A 222 -7.85 -9.23 0.62
N LEU A 223 -6.58 -9.49 0.94
CA LEU A 223 -5.61 -8.42 1.23
C LEU A 223 -5.46 -7.47 0.04
N GLU A 224 -5.43 -8.01 -1.18
CA GLU A 224 -5.36 -7.22 -2.40
C GLU A 224 -6.58 -6.30 -2.57
N LEU A 225 -7.80 -6.81 -2.34
CA LEU A 225 -9.00 -6.00 -2.39
C LEU A 225 -8.91 -4.79 -1.45
N PHE A 226 -8.53 -5.00 -0.19
CA PHE A 226 -8.38 -3.90 0.77
C PHE A 226 -7.27 -2.92 0.37
N SER A 227 -6.17 -3.41 -0.21
CA SER A 227 -5.13 -2.56 -0.78
C SER A 227 -5.64 -1.70 -1.93
N LEU A 228 -6.51 -2.22 -2.80
CA LEU A 228 -7.13 -1.45 -3.89
C LEU A 228 -8.07 -0.36 -3.38
N TYR A 229 -8.85 -0.63 -2.33
CA TYR A 229 -9.63 0.43 -1.67
C TYR A 229 -8.73 1.51 -1.08
N ALA A 230 -7.63 1.12 -0.42
CA ALA A 230 -6.66 2.07 0.12
C ALA A 230 -5.99 2.91 -0.98
N GLU A 231 -5.67 2.31 -2.12
CA GLU A 231 -5.00 2.99 -3.24
C GLU A 231 -5.93 3.90 -4.04
N HIS A 232 -7.11 3.41 -4.42
CA HIS A 232 -7.97 4.06 -5.41
C HIS A 232 -9.18 4.78 -4.83
N VAL A 233 -9.65 4.39 -3.65
CA VAL A 233 -10.91 4.91 -3.08
C VAL A 233 -10.62 5.90 -1.95
N LEU A 234 -9.71 5.56 -1.04
CA LEU A 234 -9.45 6.29 0.20
C LEU A 234 -9.21 7.80 0.01
N ILE A 235 -8.47 8.17 -1.04
CA ILE A 235 -8.10 9.55 -1.33
C ILE A 235 -9.33 10.43 -1.62
N TYR A 236 -10.44 9.85 -2.07
CA TYR A 236 -11.67 10.57 -2.40
C TYR A 236 -12.71 10.54 -1.27
N LEU A 237 -12.49 9.74 -0.23
CA LEU A 237 -13.45 9.60 0.87
C LEU A 237 -13.42 10.82 1.79
N ASN A 238 -14.61 11.26 2.20
CA ASN A 238 -14.77 12.21 3.30
C ASN A 238 -14.32 11.61 4.64
N GLN A 239 -14.27 12.43 5.69
CA GLN A 239 -13.77 11.98 6.99
C GLN A 239 -14.58 10.83 7.60
N ASN A 240 -15.90 10.87 7.47
CA ASN A 240 -16.78 9.83 8.02
C ASN A 240 -16.52 8.47 7.37
N HIS A 241 -16.47 8.44 6.03
CA HIS A 241 -16.18 7.24 5.26
C HIS A 241 -14.74 6.75 5.46
N THR A 242 -13.79 7.67 5.61
CA THR A 242 -12.40 7.37 5.97
C THR A 242 -12.31 6.66 7.33
N ASN A 243 -13.00 7.16 8.35
CA ASN A 243 -13.05 6.54 9.68
C ASN A 243 -13.68 5.13 9.63
N ILE A 244 -14.72 4.93 8.81
CA ILE A 244 -15.32 3.62 8.58
C ILE A 244 -14.31 2.68 7.92
N PHE A 245 -13.62 3.14 6.88
CA PHE A 245 -12.60 2.33 6.21
C PHE A 245 -11.45 1.93 7.13
N TYR A 246 -10.95 2.85 7.97
CA TYR A 246 -9.94 2.52 8.98
C TYR A 246 -10.40 1.46 9.98
N LYS A 247 -11.68 1.44 10.36
CA LYS A 247 -12.23 0.36 11.20
C LYS A 247 -12.17 -1.00 10.49
N TYR A 248 -12.47 -1.05 9.19
CA TYR A 248 -12.33 -2.29 8.41
C TYR A 248 -10.87 -2.75 8.32
N ILE A 249 -9.93 -1.84 8.10
CA ILE A 249 -8.49 -2.16 8.09
C ILE A 249 -8.02 -2.66 9.46
N LEU A 250 -8.44 -2.00 10.55
CA LEU A 250 -8.10 -2.47 11.90
C LEU A 250 -8.63 -3.89 12.14
N ARG A 251 -9.86 -4.17 11.70
CA ARG A 251 -10.44 -5.52 11.78
C ARG A 251 -9.67 -6.53 10.92
N LEU A 252 -9.29 -6.17 9.69
CA LEU A 252 -8.43 -6.99 8.82
C LEU A 252 -7.12 -7.35 9.51
N LEU A 253 -6.43 -6.36 10.09
CA LEU A 253 -5.17 -6.53 10.82
C LEU A 253 -5.33 -7.42 12.06
N GLN A 254 -6.44 -7.29 12.79
CA GLN A 254 -6.77 -8.13 13.95
C GLN A 254 -7.02 -9.59 13.55
N ILE A 255 -7.68 -9.83 12.43
CA ILE A 255 -7.87 -11.20 11.93
C ILE A 255 -6.53 -11.76 11.47
N PHE A 256 -5.75 -11.00 10.70
CA PHE A 256 -4.44 -11.45 10.20
C PHE A 256 -3.48 -11.83 11.34
N THR A 257 -3.44 -11.04 12.42
CA THR A 257 -2.63 -11.35 13.61
C THR A 257 -3.08 -12.61 14.31
N LYS A 258 -4.38 -12.72 14.63
CA LYS A 258 -4.98 -13.89 15.26
C LYS A 258 -4.66 -15.16 14.49
N CYS A 259 -4.73 -15.10 13.17
CA CYS A 259 -4.51 -16.24 12.30
C CYS A 259 -3.04 -16.62 12.15
N ASN A 260 -2.10 -15.69 12.24
CA ASN A 260 -0.66 -15.97 12.07
C ASN A 260 0.10 -16.16 13.39
N TYR A 261 -0.54 -15.93 14.54
CA TYR A 261 0.08 -16.12 15.84
C TYR A 261 0.46 -17.59 16.09
N GLY A 262 1.77 -17.88 16.20
CA GLY A 262 2.28 -19.21 16.52
C GLY A 262 2.15 -20.25 15.40
N LYS A 263 1.77 -19.85 14.18
CA LYS A 263 1.72 -20.75 13.03
C LYS A 263 3.14 -21.22 12.66
N LYS A 264 3.28 -22.53 12.43
CA LYS A 264 4.45 -23.16 11.80
C LYS A 264 3.92 -23.96 10.61
N THR A 265 4.05 -23.43 9.41
CA THR A 265 3.64 -24.08 8.17
C THR A 265 4.71 -25.08 7.71
N LYS A 266 4.27 -26.17 7.07
CA LYS A 266 5.14 -27.24 6.52
C LYS A 266 5.06 -27.33 4.99
N GLU A 267 4.40 -26.36 4.35
CA GLU A 267 4.16 -26.36 2.91
C GLU A 267 5.41 -25.87 2.16
N ILE A 268 5.63 -26.43 0.96
CA ILE A 268 6.86 -26.23 0.18
C ILE A 268 7.02 -24.78 -0.30
N ASN A 269 5.90 -24.08 -0.52
CA ASN A 269 5.85 -22.67 -0.97
C ASN A 269 5.36 -21.72 0.13
N ALA A 270 5.23 -22.19 1.37
CA ALA A 270 4.67 -21.39 2.47
C ALA A 270 5.35 -20.03 2.62
N ASP A 271 6.66 -20.00 2.36
CA ASP A 271 7.46 -18.78 2.46
C ASP A 271 7.09 -17.80 1.34
N GLU A 272 6.97 -18.23 0.08
CA GLU A 272 6.63 -17.34 -1.05
C GLU A 272 5.24 -16.74 -0.92
N ASP A 273 4.25 -17.54 -0.55
CA ASP A 273 2.87 -17.06 -0.36
C ASP A 273 2.79 -16.07 0.81
N PHE A 274 3.47 -16.38 1.90
CA PHE A 274 3.55 -15.49 3.06
C PHE A 274 4.27 -14.17 2.72
N ASN A 275 5.33 -14.22 1.92
CA ASN A 275 6.02 -13.03 1.42
C ASN A 275 5.07 -12.13 0.63
N SER A 276 4.21 -12.71 -0.20
CA SER A 276 3.19 -11.98 -0.96
C SER A 276 2.15 -11.33 -0.04
N HIS A 277 1.69 -12.04 0.99
CA HIS A 277 0.75 -11.47 1.98
C HIS A 277 1.37 -10.26 2.70
N ILE A 278 2.62 -10.39 3.16
CA ILE A 278 3.33 -9.31 3.86
C ILE A 278 3.58 -8.11 2.93
N TYR A 279 3.99 -8.36 1.68
CA TYR A 279 4.16 -7.29 0.69
C TYR A 279 2.86 -6.52 0.48
N THR A 280 1.76 -7.23 0.26
CA THR A 280 0.43 -6.64 0.01
C THR A 280 -0.04 -5.84 1.22
N LEU A 281 0.20 -6.36 2.43
CA LEU A 281 -0.14 -5.66 3.67
C LEU A 281 0.67 -4.38 3.84
N LEU A 282 2.00 -4.42 3.66
CA LEU A 282 2.86 -3.23 3.72
C LEU A 282 2.47 -2.20 2.66
N ASN A 283 2.12 -2.64 1.46
CA ASN A 283 1.68 -1.76 0.39
C ASN A 283 0.35 -1.09 0.74
N CYS A 284 -0.61 -1.85 1.29
CA CYS A 284 -1.86 -1.29 1.82
C CYS A 284 -1.59 -0.20 2.87
N LEU A 285 -0.69 -0.45 3.83
CA LEU A 285 -0.32 0.55 4.86
C LEU A 285 0.32 1.81 4.26
N ASN A 286 1.13 1.67 3.21
CA ASN A 286 1.68 2.81 2.47
C ASN A 286 0.57 3.66 1.83
N HIS A 287 -0.45 3.02 1.24
CA HIS A 287 -1.60 3.72 0.67
C HIS A 287 -2.44 4.45 1.74
N LEU A 288 -2.54 3.88 2.95
CA LEU A 288 -3.24 4.55 4.05
C LEU A 288 -2.55 5.87 4.45
N LEU A 289 -1.21 5.84 4.60
CA LEU A 289 -0.44 7.06 4.88
C LEU A 289 -0.51 8.06 3.73
N ALA A 290 -0.62 7.58 2.48
CA ALA A 290 -0.64 8.45 1.31
C ALA A 290 -1.81 9.46 1.34
N LYS A 291 -2.93 9.17 2.02
CA LYS A 291 -4.05 10.10 2.16
C LYS A 291 -3.64 11.42 2.83
N ASP A 292 -2.73 11.38 3.81
CA ASP A 292 -2.26 12.60 4.48
C ASP A 292 -1.42 13.50 3.55
N PHE A 293 -0.90 12.96 2.44
CA PHE A 293 -0.17 13.71 1.41
C PHE A 293 -1.07 14.14 0.25
N ILE A 294 -2.02 13.28 -0.12
CA ILE A 294 -2.89 13.43 -1.28
C ILE A 294 -4.31 13.19 -0.77
N ASP A 295 -5.07 14.26 -0.53
CA ASP A 295 -6.49 14.20 -0.22
C ASP A 295 -7.28 14.96 -1.28
N PHE A 296 -8.12 14.24 -2.02
CA PHE A 296 -9.04 14.81 -3.00
C PHE A 296 -10.45 14.95 -2.43
N SER A 297 -10.63 14.74 -1.11
CA SER A 297 -11.89 15.01 -0.45
C SER A 297 -12.18 16.52 -0.45
N ASN A 298 -13.45 16.89 -0.65
CA ASN A 298 -13.86 18.29 -0.76
C ASN A 298 -13.99 18.99 0.62
N GLU A 299 -13.60 18.34 1.72
CA GLU A 299 -13.84 18.80 3.09
C GLU A 299 -12.54 18.99 3.89
N ASN A 300 -12.29 20.22 4.33
CA ASN A 300 -11.22 20.53 5.29
C ASN A 300 -11.71 20.27 6.72
N SER A 301 -11.76 19.02 7.18
CA SER A 301 -12.15 18.71 8.56
C SER A 301 -10.95 18.28 9.41
N THR A 302 -10.69 19.01 10.49
CA THR A 302 -9.52 18.85 11.39
C THR A 302 -9.76 17.91 12.58
N ASN A 303 -10.90 17.23 12.66
CA ASN A 303 -11.25 16.39 13.81
C ASN A 303 -11.40 14.93 13.37
N THR A 304 -10.33 14.17 13.54
CA THR A 304 -10.31 12.73 13.30
C THR A 304 -10.39 11.98 14.64
N ASP A 305 -11.44 11.19 14.86
CA ASP A 305 -11.52 10.28 16.01
C ASP A 305 -10.48 9.15 15.93
N VAL A 306 -10.05 8.79 14.70
CA VAL A 306 -9.07 7.74 14.43
C VAL A 306 -7.87 8.36 13.72
N ASN A 307 -6.70 8.33 14.36
CA ASN A 307 -5.46 8.81 13.77
C ASN A 307 -4.87 7.75 12.82
N VAL A 308 -4.60 8.13 11.56
CA VAL A 308 -3.99 7.27 10.53
C VAL A 308 -2.66 6.70 11.01
N GLY A 309 -1.84 7.52 11.67
CA GLY A 309 -0.56 7.11 12.24
C GLY A 309 -0.69 5.96 13.23
N ASP A 310 -1.76 5.94 14.03
CA ASP A 310 -2.01 4.87 14.99
C ASP A 310 -2.42 3.56 14.28
N VAL A 311 -3.28 3.63 13.26
CA VAL A 311 -3.72 2.46 12.47
C VAL A 311 -2.54 1.85 11.72
N VAL A 312 -1.75 2.69 11.07
CA VAL A 312 -0.58 2.25 10.30
C VAL A 312 0.50 1.68 11.21
N LEU A 313 0.78 2.35 12.34
CA LEU A 313 1.76 1.84 13.29
C LEU A 313 1.30 0.51 13.92
N TYR A 314 0.00 0.35 14.19
CA TYR A 314 -0.54 -0.94 14.61
C TYR A 314 -0.27 -2.03 13.57
N GLY A 315 -0.51 -1.76 12.28
CA GLY A 315 -0.17 -2.67 11.18
C GLY A 315 1.33 -2.97 11.07
N LEU A 316 2.18 -1.96 11.26
CA LEU A 316 3.64 -2.13 11.26
C LEU A 316 4.11 -3.01 12.43
N ILE A 317 3.57 -2.80 13.62
CA ILE A 317 3.88 -3.60 14.83
C ILE A 317 3.59 -5.08 14.59
N ILE A 318 2.53 -5.39 13.84
CA ILE A 318 2.16 -6.75 13.46
C ILE A 318 3.22 -7.36 12.53
N CYS A 319 3.72 -6.57 11.58
CA CYS A 319 4.70 -7.02 10.61
C CYS A 319 6.12 -7.14 11.21
N LEU A 320 6.49 -6.33 12.20
CA LEU A 320 7.86 -6.24 12.72
C LEU A 320 8.46 -7.60 13.17
N PRO A 321 7.78 -8.43 13.99
CA PRO A 321 8.29 -9.75 14.34
C PRO A 321 8.45 -10.67 13.13
N LEU A 322 7.52 -10.58 12.17
CA LEU A 322 7.50 -11.43 10.97
C LEU A 322 8.70 -11.09 10.08
N ILE A 323 8.99 -9.79 9.91
CA ILE A 323 10.12 -9.27 9.14
C ILE A 323 11.47 -9.79 9.66
N GLN A 324 11.60 -10.00 10.98
CA GLN A 324 12.83 -10.48 11.60
C GLN A 324 13.07 -11.99 11.50
N LEU A 325 12.01 -12.80 11.41
CA LEU A 325 12.12 -14.26 11.52
C LEU A 325 12.75 -14.92 10.29
N ASP A 326 12.44 -14.44 9.08
CA ASP A 326 12.72 -15.17 7.84
C ASP A 326 13.61 -14.42 6.82
N ASN A 327 14.39 -13.43 7.28
CA ASN A 327 15.19 -12.55 6.39
C ASN A 327 14.34 -11.91 5.27
N LEU A 328 13.07 -11.59 5.53
CA LEU A 328 12.15 -11.00 4.55
C LEU A 328 12.69 -9.74 3.86
N LEU A 329 13.47 -8.93 4.60
CA LEU A 329 14.10 -7.73 4.05
C LEU A 329 15.13 -8.02 2.96
N LYS A 330 15.62 -9.26 2.80
CA LYS A 330 16.49 -9.61 1.65
C LYS A 330 15.73 -9.55 0.32
N ILE A 331 14.40 -9.61 0.34
CA ILE A 331 13.57 -9.51 -0.85
C ILE A 331 13.45 -8.02 -1.23
N PRO A 332 13.97 -7.60 -2.40
CA PRO A 332 14.07 -6.17 -2.74
C PRO A 332 12.73 -5.44 -2.70
N SER A 333 11.67 -6.02 -3.26
CA SER A 333 10.33 -5.42 -3.28
C SER A 333 9.77 -5.16 -1.88
N ILE A 334 9.93 -6.11 -0.96
CA ILE A 334 9.48 -6.00 0.44
C ILE A 334 10.32 -4.96 1.18
N SER A 335 11.64 -4.99 1.00
CA SER A 335 12.54 -4.04 1.65
C SER A 335 12.23 -2.60 1.28
N ILE A 336 12.09 -2.29 -0.01
CA ILE A 336 11.75 -0.96 -0.50
C ILE A 336 10.38 -0.54 0.04
N CYS A 337 9.38 -1.42 -0.01
CA CYS A 337 8.03 -1.15 0.50
C CYS A 337 8.05 -0.84 2.01
N TYR A 338 8.81 -1.61 2.79
CA TYR A 338 8.97 -1.42 4.22
C TYR A 338 9.69 -0.11 4.58
N TYR A 339 10.86 0.16 3.98
CA TYR A 339 11.63 1.36 4.31
C TYR A 339 10.94 2.64 3.86
N LYS A 340 10.17 2.57 2.75
CA LYS A 340 9.28 3.66 2.34
C LYS A 340 8.22 3.94 3.40
N LEU A 341 7.55 2.89 3.90
CA LEU A 341 6.56 3.02 4.97
C LEU A 341 7.17 3.61 6.25
N ALA A 342 8.33 3.10 6.67
CA ALA A 342 9.02 3.57 7.86
C ALA A 342 9.43 5.05 7.76
N SER A 343 9.99 5.46 6.62
CA SER A 343 10.40 6.84 6.38
C SER A 343 9.19 7.79 6.38
N SER A 344 8.15 7.46 5.62
CA SER A 344 6.92 8.27 5.54
C SER A 344 6.19 8.37 6.88
N LEU A 345 6.12 7.28 7.65
CA LEU A 345 5.52 7.29 8.99
C LEU A 345 6.30 8.20 9.94
N CYS A 346 7.63 8.13 9.95
CA CYS A 346 8.47 8.99 10.78
C CYS A 346 8.39 10.47 10.40
N GLU A 347 8.19 10.79 9.12
CA GLU A 347 8.11 12.17 8.64
C GLU A 347 6.91 12.93 9.23
N GLN A 348 5.73 12.29 9.27
CA GLN A 348 4.49 12.94 9.69
C GLN A 348 4.03 12.54 11.11
N HIS A 349 4.20 11.27 11.47
CA HIS A 349 3.61 10.65 12.67
C HIS A 349 4.67 10.11 13.64
N SER A 350 5.80 10.83 13.75
CA SER A 350 6.86 10.50 14.72
C SER A 350 6.35 10.42 16.16
N ASP A 351 5.32 11.18 16.52
CA ASP A 351 4.69 11.11 17.84
C ASP A 351 4.11 9.72 18.14
N CYS A 352 3.51 9.08 17.14
CA CYS A 352 2.88 7.77 17.27
C CYS A 352 3.93 6.70 17.61
N ILE A 353 5.12 6.76 16.98
CA ILE A 353 6.25 5.85 17.23
C ILE A 353 6.71 5.94 18.70
N PHE A 354 6.88 7.16 19.20
CA PHE A 354 7.27 7.37 20.59
C PHE A 354 6.16 7.04 21.60
N ARG A 355 4.88 7.12 21.21
CA ARG A 355 3.71 6.81 22.05
C ARG A 355 3.39 5.32 22.11
N LEU A 356 3.34 4.63 20.97
CA LEU A 356 2.74 3.30 20.86
C LEU A 356 3.71 2.13 20.89
N LEU A 357 4.95 2.28 20.37
CA LEU A 357 5.90 1.16 20.37
C LEU A 357 6.39 0.86 21.79
N ASN A 358 6.42 -0.39 22.23
CA ASN A 358 7.10 -0.72 23.49
C ASN A 358 8.64 -0.67 23.32
N PRO A 359 9.44 -0.59 24.39
CA PRO A 359 10.91 -0.51 24.28
C PRO A 359 11.52 -1.63 23.41
N ASP A 360 11.02 -2.87 23.55
CA ASP A 360 11.47 -4.01 22.75
C ASP A 360 11.15 -3.81 21.26
N GLN A 361 9.92 -3.44 20.93
CA GLN A 361 9.48 -3.20 19.55
C GLN A 361 10.22 -2.01 18.91
N TYR A 362 10.50 -0.98 19.71
CA TYR A 362 11.29 0.16 19.27
C TYR A 362 12.75 -0.26 18.99
N SER A 363 13.34 -1.12 19.82
CA SER A 363 14.67 -1.68 19.58
C SER A 363 14.72 -2.53 18.30
N ILE A 364 13.67 -3.31 18.05
CA ILE A 364 13.48 -4.11 16.83
C ILE A 364 13.37 -3.19 15.61
N PHE A 365 12.57 -2.14 15.69
CA PHE A 365 12.46 -1.15 14.62
C PHE A 365 13.79 -0.45 14.36
N LEU A 366 14.55 -0.06 15.38
CA LEU A 366 15.86 0.54 15.16
C LEU A 366 16.89 -0.45 14.60
N SER A 367 16.80 -1.74 14.95
CA SER A 367 17.69 -2.74 14.38
C SER A 367 17.43 -2.98 12.90
N THR A 368 16.17 -2.92 12.43
CA THR A 368 15.88 -2.96 10.99
C THR A 368 16.40 -1.73 10.27
N ILE A 369 16.35 -0.53 10.87
CA ILE A 369 16.96 0.68 10.29
C ILE A 369 18.48 0.53 10.18
N LYS A 370 19.14 -0.01 11.21
CA LYS A 370 20.59 -0.29 11.15
C LYS A 370 20.92 -1.30 10.05
N LEU A 371 20.16 -2.39 9.93
CA LEU A 371 20.31 -3.35 8.84
C LEU A 371 20.17 -2.71 7.46
N GLY A 372 19.30 -1.70 7.34
CA GLY A 372 19.06 -0.91 6.13
C GLY A 372 20.29 -0.10 5.69
N LEU A 373 21.04 0.44 6.65
CA LEU A 373 22.28 1.19 6.41
C LEU A 373 23.44 0.26 6.01
N ASP A 374 23.56 -0.91 6.65
CA ASP A 374 24.69 -1.81 6.46
C ASP A 374 24.65 -2.59 5.13
N ASN A 375 23.46 -2.95 4.61
CA ASN A 375 23.32 -4.05 3.64
C ASN A 375 22.60 -3.72 2.32
N TYR A 376 22.16 -2.48 2.09
CA TYR A 376 21.26 -2.16 0.98
C TYR A 376 21.74 -1.03 0.08
N ASP A 377 21.04 -0.84 -1.04
CA ASP A 377 21.31 0.18 -2.04
C ASP A 377 21.11 1.60 -1.50
N ASN A 378 21.67 2.59 -2.22
CA ASN A 378 21.65 4.00 -1.83
C ASN A 378 20.23 4.53 -1.54
N GLU A 379 19.20 4.03 -2.22
CA GLU A 379 17.82 4.45 -1.99
C GLU A 379 17.31 4.07 -0.60
N ILE A 380 17.56 2.83 -0.15
CA ILE A 380 17.17 2.36 1.18
C ILE A 380 17.99 3.08 2.25
N CYS A 381 19.31 3.22 2.04
CA CYS A 381 20.17 3.97 2.95
C CYS A 381 19.66 5.41 3.12
N LYS A 382 19.22 6.07 2.05
CA LYS A 382 18.61 7.39 2.11
C LYS A 382 17.35 7.40 3.00
N MET A 383 16.43 6.46 2.78
CA MET A 383 15.20 6.35 3.59
C MET A 383 15.52 6.09 5.08
N CYS A 384 16.52 5.26 5.38
CA CYS A 384 16.98 5.02 6.74
C CYS A 384 17.57 6.28 7.39
N LEU A 385 18.40 7.04 6.68
CA LEU A 385 18.96 8.30 7.16
C LEU A 385 17.86 9.35 7.41
N GLU A 386 16.88 9.45 6.50
CA GLU A 386 15.70 10.32 6.66
C GLU A 386 14.85 9.91 7.87
N THR A 387 14.65 8.61 8.07
CA THR A 387 13.96 8.04 9.23
C THR A 387 14.63 8.47 10.54
N ILE A 388 15.95 8.31 10.66
CA ILE A 388 16.72 8.74 11.84
C ILE A 388 16.63 10.25 12.01
N GLN A 389 16.76 11.01 10.91
CA GLN A 389 16.65 12.47 10.95
C GLN A 389 15.29 12.92 11.49
N ASN A 390 14.19 12.31 11.04
CA ASN A 390 12.84 12.69 11.46
C ASN A 390 12.57 12.35 12.93
N LEU A 391 13.02 11.17 13.39
CA LEU A 391 12.94 10.80 14.80
C LEU A 391 13.74 11.75 15.69
N THR A 392 14.96 12.10 15.29
CA THR A 392 15.83 13.02 16.05
C THR A 392 15.28 14.45 16.08
N LEU A 393 14.65 14.91 14.99
CA LEU A 393 13.95 16.20 15.00
C LEU A 393 12.78 16.22 15.99
N TYR A 394 12.05 15.11 16.11
CA TYR A 394 11.01 14.97 17.11
C TYR A 394 11.59 14.96 18.54
N THR A 395 12.71 14.27 18.79
CA THR A 395 13.34 14.28 20.12
C THR A 395 13.81 15.67 20.53
N ILE A 396 14.39 16.45 19.62
CA ILE A 396 14.77 17.85 19.87
C ILE A 396 13.54 18.68 20.24
N LYS A 397 12.41 18.51 19.54
CA LYS A 397 11.15 19.19 19.89
C LYS A 397 10.67 18.80 21.29
N GLN A 398 10.75 17.52 21.65
CA GLN A 398 10.31 17.03 22.96
C GLN A 398 11.21 17.45 24.12
N GLN A 399 12.53 17.49 23.90
CA GLN A 399 13.49 18.01 24.87
C GLN A 399 13.22 19.49 25.16
N LYS A 400 12.86 20.31 24.16
CA LYS A 400 12.43 21.71 24.37
C LYS A 400 11.17 21.83 25.21
N LEU A 401 10.32 20.81 25.20
CA LEU A 401 9.10 20.73 26.01
C LEU A 401 9.34 20.09 27.39
N ASN A 402 10.59 19.77 27.76
CA ASN A 402 10.99 19.07 28.98
C ASN A 402 10.29 17.70 29.19
N GLN A 403 9.91 17.03 28.10
CA GLN A 403 9.34 15.69 28.16
C GLN A 403 10.46 14.65 28.04
N THR A 404 10.67 13.86 29.09
CA THR A 404 11.67 12.78 29.10
C THR A 404 11.05 11.47 28.65
N ASN A 405 11.50 10.95 27.51
CA ASN A 405 11.15 9.61 27.04
C ASN A 405 12.42 8.75 26.97
N GLU A 406 12.43 7.59 27.62
CA GLU A 406 13.60 6.70 27.69
C GLU A 406 14.07 6.23 26.30
N LYS A 407 13.14 6.15 25.34
CA LYS A 407 13.41 5.79 23.94
C LYS A 407 14.37 6.74 23.23
N ILE A 408 14.45 8.00 23.70
CA ILE A 408 15.35 9.01 23.15
C ILE A 408 16.80 8.52 23.24
N LYS A 409 17.18 7.77 24.27
CA LYS A 409 18.56 7.28 24.44
C LYS A 409 18.99 6.28 23.37
N TYR A 410 18.09 5.56 22.71
CA TYR A 410 18.49 4.58 21.70
C TYR A 410 19.04 5.24 20.42
N LEU A 411 18.59 6.46 20.10
CA LEU A 411 19.10 7.21 18.94
C LEU A 411 20.53 7.71 19.15
N GLU A 412 20.96 7.81 20.41
CA GLU A 412 22.32 8.19 20.83
C GLU A 412 23.37 7.27 20.16
N HIS A 413 23.08 5.97 20.05
CA HIS A 413 24.00 4.99 19.45
C HIS A 413 24.21 5.17 17.94
N PHE A 414 23.28 5.80 17.23
CA PHE A 414 23.44 6.06 15.80
C PHE A 414 24.47 7.16 15.52
N LEU A 415 24.71 8.07 16.47
CA LEU A 415 25.74 9.09 16.33
C LEU A 415 27.13 8.46 16.28
N ASP A 416 27.42 7.55 17.23
CA ASP A 416 28.67 6.79 17.25
C ASP A 416 28.85 5.99 15.96
N TYR A 417 27.81 5.25 15.57
CA TYR A 417 27.84 4.38 14.40
C TYR A 417 28.09 5.17 13.10
N LEU A 418 27.33 6.23 12.82
CA LEU A 418 27.48 7.02 11.59
C LEU A 418 28.84 7.72 11.52
N LEU A 419 29.34 8.25 12.64
CA LEU A 419 30.67 8.86 12.68
C LEU A 419 31.79 7.84 12.44
N GLN A 420 31.68 6.63 12.98
CA GLN A 420 32.61 5.55 12.69
C GLN A 420 32.51 5.10 11.23
N GLU A 421 31.30 5.00 10.69
CA GLU A 421 31.06 4.61 9.30
C GLU A 421 31.79 5.57 8.34
N ILE A 422 31.64 6.88 8.51
CA ILE A 422 32.35 7.89 7.70
C ILE A 422 33.87 7.75 7.76
N VAL A 423 34.40 7.37 8.93
CA VAL A 423 35.84 7.15 9.13
C VAL A 423 36.28 5.87 8.42
N ILE A 424 35.43 4.83 8.34
CA ILE A 424 35.79 3.52 7.78
C ILE A 424 35.51 3.44 6.27
N THR A 425 34.30 3.79 5.82
CA THR A 425 33.85 3.70 4.43
C THR A 425 34.11 5.01 3.69
N THR A 426 35.38 5.24 3.34
CA THR A 426 35.80 6.46 2.64
C THR A 426 35.29 6.61 1.19
N THR A 427 34.57 5.63 0.63
CA THR A 427 34.33 5.52 -0.83
C THR A 427 32.87 5.46 -1.31
N THR A 428 31.85 5.29 -0.45
CA THR A 428 30.51 4.85 -0.93
C THR A 428 29.37 5.88 -0.86
N LEU A 429 29.55 7.04 -0.22
CA LEU A 429 28.45 7.95 0.09
C LEU A 429 28.58 9.35 -0.54
N SER A 430 29.08 9.50 -1.78
CA SER A 430 29.04 10.83 -2.45
C SER A 430 27.60 11.30 -2.68
N ASP A 431 26.75 10.38 -3.12
CA ASP A 431 25.37 10.69 -3.55
C ASP A 431 24.42 10.85 -2.36
N LEU A 432 24.84 10.36 -1.19
CA LEU A 432 24.10 10.43 0.07
C LEU A 432 24.71 11.40 1.08
N PHE A 433 25.74 12.15 0.67
CA PHE A 433 26.49 12.99 1.61
C PHE A 433 25.61 14.05 2.28
N ASP A 434 24.72 14.69 1.51
CA ASP A 434 23.84 15.74 2.02
C ASP A 434 22.84 15.23 3.08
N THR A 435 22.27 14.05 2.84
CA THR A 435 21.33 13.43 3.78
C THR A 435 22.06 12.95 5.02
N LEU A 436 23.20 12.27 4.85
CA LEU A 436 24.03 11.79 5.95
C LEU A 436 24.55 12.93 6.85
N ALA A 437 25.14 13.97 6.25
CA ALA A 437 25.59 15.16 6.98
C ALA A 437 24.43 15.84 7.71
N GLY A 438 23.27 15.86 7.05
CA GLY A 438 22.03 16.36 7.63
C GLY A 438 21.56 15.59 8.87
N THR A 439 21.61 14.26 8.82
CA THR A 439 21.24 13.35 9.92
C THR A 439 22.23 13.44 11.08
N ILE A 440 23.53 13.51 10.79
CA ILE A 440 24.55 13.69 11.83
C ILE A 440 24.36 15.03 12.53
N TYR A 441 24.11 16.10 11.78
CA TYR A 441 23.84 17.41 12.38
C TYR A 441 22.64 17.38 13.34
N THR A 442 21.54 16.71 12.98
CA THR A 442 20.38 16.59 13.87
C THR A 442 20.70 15.74 15.11
N LEU A 443 21.49 14.68 14.97
CA LEU A 443 21.97 13.89 16.11
C LEU A 443 22.88 14.70 17.04
N ILE A 444 23.80 15.51 16.51
CA ILE A 444 24.68 16.40 17.31
C ILE A 444 23.84 17.42 18.09
N CYS A 445 22.80 17.98 17.47
CA CYS A 445 21.88 18.90 18.16
C CYS A 445 21.12 18.22 19.31
N ALA A 446 20.78 16.93 19.17
CA ALA A 446 20.07 16.17 20.19
C ALA A 446 20.99 15.63 21.31
N TYR A 447 22.25 15.28 21.00
CA TYR A 447 23.22 14.67 21.92
C TYR A 447 24.61 15.34 21.87
N PRO A 448 24.71 16.64 22.23
CA PRO A 448 25.98 17.35 22.13
C PRO A 448 27.07 16.77 23.03
N ASN A 449 26.71 16.27 24.22
CA ASN A 449 27.68 15.73 25.18
C ASN A 449 28.37 14.47 24.66
N GLN A 450 27.61 13.55 24.07
CA GLN A 450 28.15 12.32 23.50
C GLN A 450 29.03 12.65 22.30
N PHE A 451 28.60 13.58 21.44
CA PHE A 451 29.41 14.05 20.33
C PHE A 451 30.83 14.49 20.76
N TYR A 452 30.91 15.37 21.77
CA TYR A 452 32.21 15.81 22.30
C TYR A 452 33.01 14.69 22.96
N HIS A 453 32.35 13.71 23.57
CA HIS A 453 33.00 12.52 24.11
C HIS A 453 33.64 11.66 23.01
N ILE A 454 32.93 11.40 21.91
CA ILE A 454 33.45 10.67 20.74
C ILE A 454 34.63 11.39 20.13
N LEU A 455 34.52 12.72 19.91
CA LEU A 455 35.63 13.51 19.40
C LEU A 455 36.85 13.45 20.33
N GLY A 456 36.62 13.43 21.65
CA GLY A 456 37.65 13.22 22.65
C GLY A 456 38.36 11.87 22.53
N GLN A 457 37.61 10.78 22.29
CA GLN A 457 38.18 9.46 22.04
C GLN A 457 38.97 9.42 20.73
N MET A 458 38.42 9.99 19.65
CA MET A 458 39.07 10.04 18.33
C MET A 458 40.38 10.82 18.32
N LYS A 459 40.51 11.86 19.16
CA LYS A 459 41.75 12.63 19.34
C LYS A 459 42.92 11.80 19.87
N GLN A 460 42.65 10.71 20.59
CA GLN A 460 43.70 9.90 21.21
C GLN A 460 44.41 8.98 20.19
N TYR A 461 43.86 8.83 18.98
CA TYR A 461 44.39 7.90 17.98
C TYR A 461 45.47 8.53 17.07
N ASP A 462 45.49 9.85 16.84
CA ASP A 462 46.47 10.51 15.95
C ASP A 462 46.57 12.03 16.15
N GLU A 463 47.79 12.59 16.18
CA GLU A 463 48.04 14.04 16.35
C GLU A 463 47.51 14.89 15.17
N ASN A 464 47.61 14.39 13.94
CA ASN A 464 47.11 15.08 12.74
C ASN A 464 45.56 15.10 12.67
N LEU A 465 44.90 14.10 13.27
CA LEU A 465 43.44 14.05 13.39
C LEU A 465 42.93 15.06 14.43
N SER A 466 43.70 15.34 15.47
CA SER A 466 43.35 16.28 16.54
C SER A 466 43.03 17.69 16.02
N ILE A 467 43.85 18.23 15.10
CA ILE A 467 43.65 19.58 14.53
C ILE A 467 42.36 19.68 13.70
N ILE A 468 42.01 18.61 12.97
CA ILE A 468 40.83 18.58 12.11
C ILE A 468 39.56 18.37 12.94
N ILE A 469 39.65 17.55 13.99
CA ILE A 469 38.59 17.35 14.98
C ILE A 469 38.32 18.66 15.75
N ASP A 470 39.36 19.41 16.14
CA ASP A 470 39.21 20.70 16.82
C ASP A 470 38.55 21.77 15.95
N LYS A 471 38.85 21.79 14.64
CA LYS A 471 38.15 22.67 13.69
C LYS A 471 36.66 22.35 13.63
N LEU A 472 36.32 21.07 13.52
CA LEU A 472 34.93 20.63 13.44
C LEU A 472 34.16 20.91 14.75
N ALA A 473 34.78 20.68 15.91
CA ALA A 473 34.22 21.03 17.22
C ALA A 473 33.92 22.54 17.35
N ASN A 474 34.85 23.38 16.92
CA ASN A 474 34.68 24.84 16.92
C ASN A 474 33.58 25.29 15.94
N ASP A 475 33.49 24.63 14.79
CA ASP A 475 32.51 24.93 13.75
C ASP A 475 31.08 24.52 14.12
N THR A 476 30.90 23.49 14.96
CA THR A 476 29.59 23.06 15.48
C THR A 476 29.08 23.90 16.66
N GLY A 477 29.98 24.45 17.48
CA GLY A 477 29.63 25.17 18.71
C GLY A 477 29.19 24.26 19.86
N GLN A 478 29.36 24.72 21.10
CA GLN A 478 29.20 23.89 22.32
C GLN A 478 27.76 23.37 22.55
N LYS A 479 26.74 24.08 22.08
CA LYS A 479 25.33 23.66 22.11
C LYS A 479 24.66 24.08 20.80
N PRO A 480 24.69 23.23 19.76
CA PRO A 480 24.07 23.56 18.50
C PRO A 480 22.55 23.47 18.62
N ASP A 481 21.88 24.60 18.40
CA ASP A 481 20.43 24.63 18.23
C ASP A 481 20.08 24.32 16.78
N TYR A 482 19.13 23.40 16.57
CA TYR A 482 18.71 23.04 15.22
C TYR A 482 18.10 24.24 14.46
N ASN A 483 18.71 24.59 13.33
CA ASN A 483 18.22 25.59 12.38
C ASN A 483 18.58 25.15 10.95
N ARG A 484 17.66 25.30 9.98
CA ARG A 484 17.90 24.97 8.55
C ARG A 484 19.14 25.66 7.98
N LYS A 485 19.38 26.93 8.33
CA LYS A 485 20.58 27.67 7.87
C LYS A 485 21.86 27.08 8.45
N ALA A 486 21.82 26.70 9.73
CA ALA A 486 22.96 26.11 10.41
C ALA A 486 23.24 24.68 9.90
N LYS A 487 22.20 23.91 9.55
CA LYS A 487 22.33 22.60 8.87
C LYS A 487 23.09 22.73 7.56
N ILE A 488 22.69 23.64 6.66
CA ILE A 488 23.37 23.84 5.36
C ILE A 488 24.82 24.27 5.58
N SER A 489 25.06 25.22 6.49
CA SER A 489 26.43 25.64 6.80
C SER A 489 27.27 24.51 7.38
N PHE A 490 26.69 23.65 8.21
CA PHE A 490 27.37 22.48 8.75
C PHE A 490 27.70 21.49 7.65
N THR A 491 26.77 21.16 6.74
CA THR A 491 27.01 20.21 5.64
C THR A 491 28.24 20.61 4.80
N VAL A 492 28.35 21.88 4.40
CA VAL A 492 29.51 22.39 3.64
C VAL A 492 30.82 22.25 4.43
N LYS A 493 30.80 22.59 5.72
CA LYS A 493 31.98 22.46 6.59
C LYS A 493 32.34 21.00 6.84
N PHE A 494 31.33 20.14 6.98
CA PHE A 494 31.47 18.70 7.17
C PHE A 494 32.09 18.04 5.94
N GLU A 495 31.75 18.49 4.74
CA GLU A 495 32.38 18.04 3.49
C GLU A 495 33.88 18.36 3.48
N SER A 496 34.23 19.59 3.89
CA SER A 496 35.64 19.98 4.03
C SER A 496 36.39 19.14 5.08
N PHE A 497 35.71 18.72 6.14
CA PHE A 497 36.27 17.83 7.15
C PHE A 497 36.50 16.43 6.60
N VAL A 498 35.51 15.82 5.96
CA VAL A 498 35.60 14.47 5.40
C VAL A 498 36.65 14.41 4.28
N THR A 499 36.74 15.43 3.42
CA THR A 499 37.80 15.51 2.39
C THR A 499 39.21 15.59 3.00
N ASN A 500 39.38 16.30 4.12
CA ASN A 500 40.65 16.34 4.85
C ASN A 500 40.96 15.02 5.57
N LEU A 501 39.96 14.36 6.17
CA LEU A 501 40.11 13.01 6.73
C LEU A 501 40.56 12.00 5.66
N ARG A 502 39.93 12.02 4.48
CA ARG A 502 40.31 11.17 3.33
C ARG A 502 41.76 11.38 2.92
N ARG A 503 42.29 12.61 3.00
CA ARG A 503 43.69 12.92 2.67
C ARG A 503 44.67 12.35 3.69
N ILE A 504 44.26 12.24 4.95
CA ILE A 504 45.10 11.70 6.02
C ILE A 504 45.09 10.17 5.97
N MET A 505 43.93 9.53 5.80
CA MET A 505 43.83 8.07 5.78
C MET A 505 44.38 7.39 4.51
N LYS A 506 44.55 8.13 3.40
CA LYS A 506 45.18 7.62 2.17
C LYS A 506 46.72 7.65 2.22
N LYS A 507 47.31 8.29 3.24
CA LYS A 507 48.74 8.19 3.54
C LYS A 507 48.94 7.05 4.53
#